data_AF-A0A349SHA5-F1
#
_entry.id   AF-A0A349SHA5-F1
#
_cell.length_a   1.000
_cell.length_b   1.000
_cell.length_c   1.000
_cell.angle_alpha   90.00
_cell.angle_beta   90.00
_cell.angle_gamma   90.00
#
_symmetry.space_group_name_H-M   'P 1'
#
loop_
_entity.id
_entity.type
_entity.pdbx_description
1 polymer ?
#
loop_
_entity_poly.entity_id
_entity_poly.type
_entity_poly.pdbx_seq_one_letter_code
_entity_poly.pdbx_strand_id
1 'polypeptide(L)'
;MRLPSEVMRPERMGAAFPTRLSFMRSLVRRLHREQWKIEPTAFDLDDWGYGHAIYAARGPHRTYSLIVFSNPLRDDQRTDRVIAESWDACFVLFDGLPTSAEVKRLAVQAPRQEGGRFCPSDLILSRANRSVRLYEHVRDALAEGRQPDIARLAEVGYLMRTTAVYGNGKFGTCDRERLTDRPEFAGPFQAEMLIVYLIRCFTLDHVEHVARCQSPDTFVPMASENKRFLGIG
;
A
#
# COMPACT_ATOMS: atom_id res chain seq x y z
N MET A 1 7.17 -18.94 -34.73
CA MET A 1 6.38 -18.45 -33.57
C MET A 1 5.81 -19.67 -32.85
N ARG A 2 5.65 -19.64 -31.52
CA ARG A 2 5.01 -20.74 -30.76
C ARG A 2 3.49 -20.69 -30.93
N LEU A 3 2.82 -21.83 -30.80
CA LEU A 3 1.36 -21.92 -30.99
C LEU A 3 0.58 -21.33 -29.80
N PRO A 4 -0.60 -20.75 -30.02
CA PRO A 4 -1.45 -20.20 -28.94
C PRO A 4 -1.72 -21.18 -27.80
N SER A 5 -1.93 -22.47 -28.10
CA SER A 5 -2.15 -23.54 -27.12
C SER A 5 -0.94 -23.80 -26.19
N GLU A 6 0.24 -23.34 -26.57
CA GLU A 6 1.47 -23.46 -25.79
C GLU A 6 1.73 -22.23 -24.92
N VAL A 7 1.27 -21.05 -25.35
CA VAL A 7 1.58 -19.76 -24.70
C VAL A 7 0.41 -19.15 -23.93
N MET A 8 -0.85 -19.38 -24.36
CA MET A 8 -2.06 -18.88 -23.70
C MET A 8 -2.60 -19.87 -22.66
N ARG A 9 -1.71 -20.37 -21.79
CA ARG A 9 -2.11 -21.22 -20.66
C ARG A 9 -2.43 -20.34 -19.45
N PRO A 10 -3.55 -20.56 -18.72
CA PRO A 10 -3.90 -19.77 -17.54
C PRO A 10 -2.75 -19.67 -16.52
N GLU A 11 -2.01 -20.77 -16.32
CA GLU A 11 -0.87 -20.82 -15.39
C GLU A 11 0.29 -19.93 -15.85
N ARG A 12 0.47 -19.75 -17.16
CA ARG A 12 1.50 -18.88 -17.75
C ARG A 12 1.06 -17.43 -17.83
N MET A 13 -0.21 -17.18 -18.14
CA MET A 13 -0.76 -15.83 -18.24
C MET A 13 -0.93 -15.21 -16.85
N GLY A 14 -1.35 -15.99 -15.85
CA GLY A 14 -1.40 -15.57 -14.45
C GLY A 14 -0.01 -15.36 -13.82
N ALA A 15 1.01 -16.06 -14.33
CA ALA A 15 2.41 -15.88 -13.94
C ALA A 15 3.19 -14.92 -14.85
N ALA A 16 2.52 -14.21 -15.77
CA ALA A 16 3.20 -13.34 -16.72
C ALA A 16 3.87 -12.18 -15.97
N PHE A 17 5.21 -12.16 -15.98
CA PHE A 17 5.98 -11.15 -15.28
C PHE A 17 5.77 -9.75 -15.87
N PRO A 18 5.87 -8.69 -15.04
CA PRO A 18 5.69 -7.32 -15.48
C PRO A 18 6.66 -6.97 -16.64
N THR A 19 6.10 -6.56 -17.78
CA THR A 19 6.89 -6.12 -18.94
C THR A 19 7.43 -4.71 -18.73
N ARG A 20 8.16 -4.17 -19.72
CA ARG A 20 8.61 -2.76 -19.72
C ARG A 20 7.43 -1.77 -19.70
N LEU A 21 6.21 -2.22 -20.00
CA LEU A 21 4.98 -1.41 -19.98
C LEU A 21 4.35 -1.32 -18.57
N SER A 22 4.92 -1.98 -17.56
CA SER A 22 4.43 -1.90 -16.19
C SER A 22 4.57 -0.50 -15.61
N PHE A 23 3.44 0.12 -15.25
CA PHE A 23 3.39 1.45 -14.63
C PHE A 23 4.20 1.50 -13.33
N MET A 24 4.13 0.44 -12.53
CA MET A 24 4.91 0.31 -11.29
C MET A 24 6.41 0.26 -11.55
N ARG A 25 6.89 -0.50 -12.56
CA ARG A 25 8.32 -0.51 -12.90
C ARG A 25 8.81 0.85 -13.38
N SER A 26 7.99 1.57 -14.15
CA SER A 26 8.30 2.94 -14.58
C SER A 26 8.45 3.88 -13.38
N LEU A 27 7.53 3.80 -12.41
CA LEU A 27 7.61 4.55 -11.16
C LEU A 27 8.88 4.19 -10.37
N VAL A 28 9.12 2.91 -10.04
CA VAL A 28 10.25 2.49 -9.20
C VAL A 28 11.60 2.90 -9.81
N ARG A 29 11.76 2.75 -11.14
CA ARG A 29 12.97 3.21 -11.83
C ARG A 29 13.16 4.72 -11.72
N ARG A 30 12.06 5.48 -11.78
CA ARG A 30 12.10 6.93 -11.57
C ARG A 30 12.49 7.29 -10.15
N LEU A 31 11.81 6.72 -9.15
CA LEU A 31 12.11 6.94 -7.73
C LEU A 31 13.59 6.68 -7.44
N HIS A 32 14.13 5.58 -7.99
CA HIS A 32 15.54 5.27 -7.88
C HIS A 32 16.44 6.27 -8.61
N ARG A 33 16.20 6.57 -9.90
CA ARG A 33 17.02 7.51 -10.68
C ARG A 33 17.06 8.91 -10.06
N GLU A 34 15.93 9.37 -9.55
CA GLU A 34 15.78 10.70 -8.92
C GLU A 34 16.08 10.69 -7.42
N GLN A 35 16.55 9.56 -6.87
CA GLN A 35 16.97 9.41 -5.49
C GLN A 35 15.89 9.85 -4.48
N TRP A 36 14.64 9.50 -4.76
CA TRP A 36 13.52 9.78 -3.87
C TRP A 36 13.75 9.12 -2.51
N LYS A 37 13.50 9.87 -1.44
CA LYS A 37 13.57 9.37 -0.07
C LYS A 37 12.18 9.07 0.44
N ILE A 38 11.97 7.84 0.90
CA ILE A 38 10.71 7.38 1.48
C ILE A 38 10.99 6.97 2.91
N GLU A 39 10.33 7.62 3.86
CA GLU A 39 10.51 7.35 5.29
C GLU A 39 9.18 7.55 6.05
N PRO A 40 8.95 6.78 7.13
CA PRO A 40 7.87 7.08 8.05
C PRO A 40 8.18 8.39 8.80
N THR A 41 7.23 9.32 8.82
CA THR A 41 7.29 10.56 9.60
C THR A 41 6.41 10.53 10.85
N ALA A 42 5.46 9.60 10.90
CA ALA A 42 4.68 9.24 12.08
C ALA A 42 4.35 7.75 12.00
N PHE A 43 4.39 7.05 13.13
CA PHE A 43 4.08 5.62 13.19
C PHE A 43 3.44 5.33 14.56
N ASP A 44 2.21 5.81 14.71
CA ASP A 44 1.45 5.79 15.97
C ASP A 44 0.45 4.63 15.92
N LEU A 45 0.99 3.42 16.01
CA LEU A 45 0.23 2.18 16.08
C LEU A 45 0.35 1.57 17.48
N ASP A 46 -0.76 1.01 17.98
CA ASP A 46 -0.76 0.17 19.17
C ASP A 46 -0.09 -1.20 18.93
N ASP A 47 -0.04 -2.03 19.97
CA ASP A 47 0.58 -3.37 19.91
C ASP A 47 -0.12 -4.33 18.94
N TRP A 48 -1.37 -4.04 18.58
CA TRP A 48 -2.17 -4.79 17.61
C TRP A 48 -2.07 -4.22 16.19
N GLY A 49 -1.29 -3.15 16.02
CA GLY A 49 -1.10 -2.46 14.75
C GLY A 49 -2.28 -1.58 14.33
N TYR A 50 -3.09 -1.10 15.27
CA TYR A 50 -4.18 -0.16 15.02
C TYR A 50 -3.78 1.27 15.39
N GLY A 51 -4.27 2.25 14.63
CA GLY A 51 -3.89 3.65 14.77
C GLY A 51 -3.62 4.29 13.42
N HIS A 52 -2.60 5.14 13.34
CA HIS A 52 -2.25 5.80 12.09
C HIS A 52 -0.74 5.87 11.85
N ALA A 53 -0.36 5.93 10.59
CA ALA A 53 1.03 6.11 10.16
C ALA A 53 1.09 7.09 8.99
N ILE A 54 2.22 7.77 8.84
CA ILE A 54 2.46 8.72 7.76
C ILE A 54 3.81 8.42 7.14
N TYR A 55 3.86 8.26 5.82
CA TYR A 55 5.09 8.11 5.06
C TYR A 55 5.29 9.31 4.16
N ALA A 56 6.43 9.96 4.23
CA ALA A 56 6.80 11.03 3.31
C ALA A 56 7.65 10.48 2.16
N ALA A 57 7.19 10.67 0.93
CA ALA A 57 7.92 10.43 -0.30
C ALA A 57 8.46 11.76 -0.83
N ARG A 58 9.74 12.03 -0.59
CA ARG A 58 10.42 13.28 -0.97
C ARG A 58 11.17 13.07 -2.28
N GLY A 59 10.67 13.73 -3.34
CA GLY A 59 11.36 13.84 -4.62
C GLY A 59 12.22 15.11 -4.70
N PRO A 60 12.83 15.37 -5.87
CA PRO A 60 13.70 16.53 -6.07
C PRO A 60 13.01 17.89 -5.93
N HIS A 61 11.71 17.96 -6.23
CA HIS A 61 10.95 19.23 -6.27
C HIS A 61 9.74 19.25 -5.36
N ARG A 62 9.17 18.08 -5.05
CA ARG A 62 7.90 17.94 -4.32
C ARG A 62 7.97 16.81 -3.31
N THR A 63 7.12 16.90 -2.29
CA THR A 63 6.90 15.85 -1.30
C THR A 63 5.45 15.41 -1.38
N TYR A 64 5.23 14.12 -1.24
CA TYR A 64 3.91 13.51 -1.11
C TYR A 64 3.86 12.70 0.18
N SER A 65 2.70 12.61 0.82
CA SER A 65 2.53 11.83 2.02
C SER A 65 1.48 10.75 1.85
N LEU A 66 1.80 9.50 2.19
CA LEU A 66 0.79 8.49 2.45
C LEU A 66 0.33 8.66 3.89
N ILE A 67 -0.96 8.91 4.10
CA ILE A 67 -1.60 8.87 5.41
C ILE A 67 -2.37 7.56 5.51
N VAL A 68 -2.09 6.80 6.57
CA VAL A 68 -2.63 5.47 6.80
C VAL A 68 -3.50 5.49 8.05
N PHE A 69 -4.69 4.91 7.95
CA PHE A 69 -5.56 4.63 9.11
C PHE A 69 -5.80 3.12 9.18
N SER A 70 -5.23 2.46 10.19
CA SER A 70 -5.36 1.02 10.43
C SER A 70 -6.34 0.78 11.57
N ASN A 71 -7.43 0.06 11.29
CA ASN A 71 -8.56 -0.12 12.20
C ASN A 71 -8.77 -1.59 12.52
N PRO A 72 -9.31 -1.90 13.71
CA PRO A 72 -9.82 -3.24 13.99
C PRO A 72 -11.01 -3.52 13.08
N LEU A 73 -11.01 -4.69 12.44
CA LEU A 73 -12.13 -5.20 11.69
C LEU A 73 -12.38 -6.64 12.09
N ARG A 74 -13.65 -6.96 12.40
CA ARG A 74 -14.03 -8.33 12.72
C ARG A 74 -13.95 -9.21 11.47
N ASP A 75 -13.60 -10.47 11.64
CA ASP A 75 -13.42 -11.40 10.52
C ASP A 75 -14.68 -11.62 9.69
N ASP A 76 -15.86 -11.57 10.32
CA ASP A 76 -17.16 -11.67 9.65
C ASP A 76 -17.51 -10.45 8.79
N GLN A 77 -16.82 -9.33 9.01
CA GLN A 77 -16.98 -8.09 8.24
C GLN A 77 -15.94 -7.97 7.11
N ARG A 78 -14.93 -8.84 7.09
CA ARG A 78 -13.83 -8.80 6.13
C ARG A 78 -14.27 -9.37 4.78
N THR A 79 -14.47 -8.49 3.81
CA THR A 79 -14.79 -8.89 2.45
C THR A 79 -14.02 -8.07 1.41
N ASP A 80 -13.52 -8.74 0.38
CA ASP A 80 -12.83 -8.10 -0.75
C ASP A 80 -13.79 -7.46 -1.76
N ARG A 81 -15.09 -7.46 -1.46
CA ARG A 81 -16.10 -6.86 -2.34
C ARG A 81 -15.99 -5.34 -2.31
N VAL A 82 -16.19 -4.72 -3.48
CA VAL A 82 -16.18 -3.25 -3.63
C VAL A 82 -17.31 -2.57 -2.84
N ILE A 83 -18.37 -3.31 -2.52
CA ILE A 83 -19.53 -2.85 -1.73
C ILE A 83 -19.36 -3.03 -0.21
N ALA A 84 -18.16 -3.42 0.26
CA ALA A 84 -17.90 -3.45 1.70
C ALA A 84 -18.12 -2.06 2.31
N GLU A 85 -18.46 -2.01 3.60
CA GLU A 85 -18.60 -0.75 4.34
C GLU A 85 -17.41 -0.49 5.27
N SER A 86 -16.57 -1.49 5.49
CA SER A 86 -15.44 -1.46 6.41
C SER A 86 -14.24 -2.23 5.86
N TRP A 87 -13.03 -1.79 6.21
CA TRP A 87 -11.75 -2.35 5.78
C TRP A 87 -10.73 -2.28 6.93
N ASP A 88 -9.70 -3.12 6.88
CA ASP A 88 -8.60 -3.02 7.87
C ASP A 88 -7.89 -1.68 7.79
N ALA A 89 -7.74 -1.14 6.58
CA ALA A 89 -7.00 0.09 6.39
C ALA A 89 -7.58 0.98 5.30
N CYS A 90 -7.56 2.27 5.57
CA CYS A 90 -7.84 3.34 4.61
C CYS A 90 -6.58 4.17 4.41
N PHE A 91 -6.40 4.66 3.18
CA PHE A 91 -5.18 5.32 2.75
C PHE A 91 -5.51 6.57 1.95
N VAL A 92 -4.76 7.65 2.18
CA VAL A 92 -4.82 8.86 1.37
C VAL A 92 -3.42 9.23 0.93
N LEU A 93 -3.20 9.34 -0.38
CA LEU A 93 -2.04 10.04 -0.91
C LEU A 93 -2.32 11.53 -0.87
N PHE A 94 -1.47 12.27 -0.18
CA PHE A 94 -1.63 13.68 0.11
C PHE A 94 -0.52 14.50 -0.56
N ASP A 95 -0.86 15.69 -1.04
CA ASP A 95 0.06 16.63 -1.67
C ASP A 95 0.80 17.48 -0.62
N GLY A 96 2.08 17.17 -0.39
CA GLY A 96 2.89 17.80 0.65
C GLY A 96 2.93 16.99 1.95
N LEU A 97 3.25 17.68 3.04
CA LEU A 97 3.22 17.13 4.40
C LEU A 97 1.92 17.55 5.08
N PRO A 98 1.13 16.62 5.63
CA PRO A 98 -0.14 16.97 6.27
C PRO A 98 0.10 17.58 7.64
N THR A 99 -0.70 18.59 7.96
CA THR A 99 -0.85 19.13 9.30
C THR A 99 -1.64 18.16 10.19
N SER A 100 -1.55 18.31 11.51
CA SER A 100 -2.34 17.52 12.45
C SER A 100 -3.86 17.71 12.26
N ALA A 101 -4.29 18.88 11.80
CA ALA A 101 -5.69 19.14 11.45
C ALA A 101 -6.15 18.33 10.23
N GLU A 102 -5.28 18.19 9.23
CA GLU A 102 -5.56 17.38 8.03
C GLU A 102 -5.60 15.89 8.36
N VAL A 103 -4.67 15.40 9.19
CA VAL A 103 -4.69 14.01 9.66
C VAL A 103 -5.99 13.71 10.41
N LYS A 104 -6.39 14.58 11.36
CA LYS A 104 -7.65 14.43 12.10
C LYS A 104 -8.88 14.46 11.19
N ARG A 105 -8.91 15.35 10.21
CA ARG A 105 -9.99 15.40 9.21
C ARG A 105 -10.05 14.09 8.43
N LEU A 106 -8.92 13.64 7.88
CA LEU A 106 -8.87 12.46 7.03
C LEU A 106 -9.15 11.16 7.80
N ALA A 107 -8.85 11.10 9.08
CA ALA A 107 -9.23 9.96 9.93
C ALA A 107 -10.74 9.73 9.96
N VAL A 108 -11.53 10.81 9.86
CA VAL A 108 -13.00 10.74 9.79
C VAL A 108 -13.50 10.59 8.36
N GLN A 109 -12.86 11.24 7.38
CA GLN A 109 -13.35 11.29 6.00
C GLN A 109 -12.97 10.06 5.17
N ALA A 110 -11.75 9.54 5.31
CA ALA A 110 -11.26 8.44 4.49
C ALA A 110 -12.09 7.15 4.66
N PRO A 111 -12.49 6.73 5.88
CA PRO A 111 -13.33 5.55 6.06
C PRO A 111 -14.74 5.69 5.45
N ARG A 112 -15.25 6.92 5.30
CA ARG A 112 -16.60 7.17 4.77
C ARG A 112 -16.71 7.04 3.25
N GLN A 113 -15.58 6.99 2.53
CA GLN A 113 -15.53 6.75 1.09
C GLN A 113 -16.47 7.69 0.30
N GLU A 114 -17.51 7.17 -0.35
CA GLU A 114 -18.54 7.92 -1.09
C GLU A 114 -19.20 9.02 -0.23
N GLY A 115 -19.36 8.77 1.07
CA GLY A 115 -19.92 9.72 2.03
C GLY A 115 -18.91 10.72 2.60
N GLY A 116 -17.62 10.55 2.28
CA GLY A 116 -16.53 11.41 2.73
C GLY A 116 -16.48 12.76 2.01
N ARG A 117 -15.68 13.68 2.53
CA ARG A 117 -15.39 14.98 1.91
C ARG A 117 -13.89 15.16 1.82
N PHE A 118 -13.43 15.23 0.57
CA PHE A 118 -12.03 15.38 0.22
C PHE A 118 -11.78 16.76 -0.37
N CYS A 119 -10.52 17.17 -0.37
CA CYS A 119 -10.08 18.44 -0.91
C CYS A 119 -9.00 18.22 -1.97
N PRO A 120 -8.60 19.27 -2.70
CA PRO A 120 -7.67 19.11 -3.81
C PRO A 120 -6.25 18.68 -3.41
N SER A 121 -5.88 18.70 -2.12
CA SER A 121 -4.62 18.11 -1.63
C SER A 121 -4.73 16.62 -1.33
N ASP A 122 -5.95 16.07 -1.23
CA ASP A 122 -6.20 14.63 -1.11
C ASP A 122 -6.17 14.03 -2.53
N LEU A 123 -5.01 13.52 -2.95
CA LEU A 123 -4.75 13.14 -4.33
C LEU A 123 -5.44 11.82 -4.71
N ILE A 124 -5.22 10.78 -3.92
CA ILE A 124 -5.69 9.42 -4.20
C ILE A 124 -6.21 8.81 -2.90
N LEU A 125 -7.39 8.20 -2.95
CA LEU A 125 -7.97 7.40 -1.87
C LEU A 125 -7.80 5.92 -2.18
N SER A 126 -7.40 5.12 -1.20
CA SER A 126 -7.36 3.67 -1.32
C SER A 126 -7.82 3.02 -0.02
N ARG A 127 -8.14 1.72 -0.08
CA ARG A 127 -8.54 0.91 1.06
C ARG A 127 -8.12 -0.53 0.83
N ALA A 128 -7.78 -1.24 1.90
CA ALA A 128 -7.25 -2.59 1.80
C ALA A 128 -7.67 -3.48 2.98
N ASN A 129 -7.69 -4.79 2.72
CA ASN A 129 -7.85 -5.83 3.73
C ASN A 129 -6.58 -6.68 3.80
N ARG A 130 -6.27 -7.19 5.00
CA ARG A 130 -5.20 -8.14 5.26
C ARG A 130 -5.51 -9.48 4.59
N SER A 131 -4.48 -10.06 3.99
CA SER A 131 -4.47 -11.46 3.57
C SER A 131 -4.26 -12.33 4.81
N VAL A 132 -5.33 -12.57 5.58
CA VAL A 132 -5.29 -13.09 6.96
C VAL A 132 -4.28 -14.23 7.13
N ARG A 133 -4.39 -15.30 6.33
CA ARG A 133 -3.55 -16.49 6.44
C ARG A 133 -2.06 -16.21 6.20
N LEU A 134 -1.72 -15.39 5.19
CA LEU A 134 -0.32 -15.06 4.91
C LEU A 134 0.22 -14.08 5.94
N TYR A 135 -0.60 -13.11 6.33
CA TYR A 135 -0.23 -12.11 7.32
C TYR A 135 0.11 -12.76 8.67
N GLU A 136 -0.73 -13.66 9.17
CA GLU A 136 -0.49 -14.41 10.41
C GLU A 136 0.77 -15.26 10.31
N HIS A 137 0.93 -16.01 9.21
CA HIS A 137 2.14 -16.81 8.96
C HIS A 137 3.43 -15.96 9.02
N VAL A 138 3.41 -14.79 8.41
CA VAL A 138 4.57 -13.88 8.43
C VAL A 138 4.78 -13.30 9.83
N ARG A 139 3.72 -12.79 10.48
CA ARG A 139 3.79 -12.26 11.84
C ARG A 139 4.41 -13.27 12.79
N ASP A 140 3.86 -14.49 12.81
CA ASP A 140 4.26 -15.54 13.77
C ASP A 140 5.68 -16.02 13.50
N ALA A 141 6.06 -16.21 12.23
CA ALA A 141 7.43 -16.58 11.88
C ALA A 141 8.44 -15.54 12.40
N LEU A 142 8.19 -14.26 12.14
CA LEU A 142 9.09 -13.18 12.57
C LEU A 142 9.13 -13.04 14.09
N ALA A 143 7.98 -13.17 14.78
CA ALA A 143 7.89 -13.13 16.23
C ALA A 143 8.68 -14.27 16.88
N GLU A 144 8.66 -15.46 16.29
CA GLU A 144 9.43 -16.64 16.74
C GLU A 144 10.93 -16.60 16.37
N GLY A 145 11.41 -15.52 15.76
CA GLY A 145 12.82 -15.39 15.35
C GLY A 145 13.18 -16.14 14.08
N ARG A 146 12.20 -16.49 13.24
CA ARG A 146 12.37 -17.24 12.00
C ARG A 146 11.96 -16.39 10.78
N GLN A 147 12.45 -16.77 9.61
CA GLN A 147 11.97 -16.19 8.35
C GLN A 147 10.73 -16.94 7.85
N PRO A 148 9.77 -16.24 7.21
CA PRO A 148 8.59 -16.88 6.66
C PRO A 148 8.91 -17.80 5.48
N ASP A 149 8.12 -18.85 5.31
CA ASP A 149 8.19 -19.75 4.14
C ASP A 149 8.02 -19.01 2.81
N ILE A 150 9.08 -19.06 1.98
CA ILE A 150 9.16 -18.41 0.68
C ILE A 150 8.10 -18.95 -0.30
N ALA A 151 7.76 -20.24 -0.24
CA ALA A 151 6.76 -20.81 -1.14
C ALA A 151 5.38 -20.16 -0.91
N ARG A 152 5.01 -19.93 0.35
CA ARG A 152 3.76 -19.25 0.71
C ARG A 152 3.79 -17.77 0.32
N LEU A 153 4.94 -17.10 0.49
CA LEU A 153 5.12 -15.73 0.03
C LEU A 153 4.91 -15.62 -1.49
N ALA A 154 5.50 -16.53 -2.26
CA ALA A 154 5.42 -16.54 -3.72
C ALA A 154 4.03 -16.92 -4.25
N GLU A 155 3.30 -17.76 -3.53
CA GLU A 155 1.93 -18.17 -3.88
C GLU A 155 0.93 -17.02 -3.75
N VAL A 156 0.99 -16.28 -2.64
CA VAL A 156 0.01 -15.21 -2.34
C VAL A 156 0.49 -13.84 -2.81
N GLY A 157 1.76 -13.49 -2.58
CA GLY A 157 2.40 -12.29 -3.12
C GLY A 157 2.00 -10.95 -2.49
N TYR A 158 1.15 -10.91 -1.46
CA TYR A 158 0.78 -9.67 -0.76
C TYR A 158 0.31 -9.90 0.68
N LEU A 159 0.59 -8.94 1.57
CA LEU A 159 0.13 -8.95 2.97
C LEU A 159 -1.21 -8.22 3.15
N MET A 160 -1.45 -7.20 2.32
CA MET A 160 -2.77 -6.58 2.18
C MET A 160 -3.14 -6.50 0.72
N ARG A 161 -4.43 -6.64 0.46
CA ARG A 161 -5.05 -6.52 -0.86
C ARG A 161 -5.84 -5.23 -0.93
N THR A 162 -5.49 -4.38 -1.89
CA THR A 162 -6.28 -3.17 -2.15
C THR A 162 -7.58 -3.55 -2.83
N THR A 163 -8.70 -2.99 -2.38
CA THR A 163 -10.01 -3.19 -3.04
C THR A 163 -10.36 -2.02 -3.96
N ALA A 164 -9.68 -0.89 -3.80
CA ALA A 164 -9.85 0.28 -4.63
C ALA A 164 -8.61 1.19 -4.60
N VAL A 165 -8.39 1.89 -5.71
CA VAL A 165 -7.47 3.03 -5.85
C VAL A 165 -8.22 4.10 -6.65
N TYR A 166 -8.70 5.14 -5.97
CA TYR A 166 -9.56 6.18 -6.51
C TYR A 166 -8.82 7.51 -6.59
N GLY A 167 -8.75 8.08 -7.78
CA GLY A 167 -8.23 9.41 -8.03
C GLY A 167 -9.08 10.16 -9.04
N ASN A 168 -8.52 11.22 -9.61
CA ASN A 168 -9.10 11.99 -10.70
C ASN A 168 -10.51 12.53 -10.39
N GLY A 169 -10.62 13.31 -9.32
CA GLY A 169 -11.88 13.97 -8.93
C GLY A 169 -12.89 13.05 -8.21
N LYS A 170 -12.65 11.74 -8.18
CA LYS A 170 -13.58 10.81 -7.52
C LYS A 170 -13.73 11.16 -6.04
N PHE A 171 -14.97 11.26 -5.57
CA PHE A 171 -15.34 11.70 -4.21
C PHE A 171 -14.91 13.13 -3.84
N GLY A 172 -14.49 13.95 -4.81
CA GLY A 172 -13.95 15.29 -4.54
C GLY A 172 -12.45 15.28 -4.19
N THR A 173 -11.74 14.19 -4.50
CA THR A 173 -10.27 14.16 -4.51
C THR A 173 -9.72 15.05 -5.62
N CYS A 174 -8.40 15.21 -5.69
CA CYS A 174 -7.76 16.05 -6.70
C CYS A 174 -8.10 15.64 -8.14
N ASP A 175 -8.48 16.62 -8.96
CA ASP A 175 -8.66 16.43 -10.40
C ASP A 175 -7.32 16.21 -11.11
N ARG A 176 -7.31 15.32 -12.12
CA ARG A 176 -6.09 14.97 -12.87
C ARG A 176 -5.42 16.18 -13.52
N GLU A 177 -6.22 17.19 -13.90
CA GLU A 177 -5.74 18.43 -14.52
C GLU A 177 -4.70 19.15 -13.65
N ARG A 178 -4.90 19.14 -12.32
CA ARG A 178 -3.98 19.77 -11.34
C ARG A 178 -2.64 19.04 -11.19
N LEU A 179 -2.50 17.88 -11.80
CA LEU A 179 -1.29 17.06 -11.79
C LEU A 179 -0.61 17.01 -13.17
N THR A 180 -1.15 17.69 -14.20
CA THR A 180 -0.64 17.60 -15.58
C THR A 180 0.71 18.28 -15.77
N ASP A 181 1.00 19.31 -14.99
CA ASP A 181 2.26 20.07 -14.99
C ASP A 181 3.36 19.40 -14.15
N ARG A 182 3.07 18.29 -13.47
CA ARG A 182 4.00 17.58 -12.58
C ARG A 182 4.74 16.49 -13.34
N PRO A 183 6.05 16.63 -13.60
CA PRO A 183 6.80 15.67 -14.40
C PRO A 183 6.72 14.24 -13.86
N GLU A 184 6.70 14.06 -12.53
CA GLU A 184 6.55 12.79 -11.82
C GLU A 184 5.22 12.07 -12.08
N PHE A 185 4.16 12.82 -12.42
CA PHE A 185 2.84 12.28 -12.72
C PHE A 185 2.45 12.39 -14.20
N ALA A 186 3.37 12.76 -15.09
CA ALA A 186 3.11 12.85 -16.52
C ALA A 186 2.68 11.50 -17.14
N GLY A 187 3.23 10.39 -16.64
CA GLY A 187 2.87 9.04 -17.09
C GLY A 187 1.48 8.59 -16.62
N PRO A 188 0.88 7.57 -17.26
CA PRO A 188 -0.38 7.00 -16.81
C PRO A 188 -0.24 6.39 -15.41
N PHE A 189 -1.27 6.62 -14.59
CA PHE A 189 -1.45 6.06 -13.25
C PHE A 189 -0.30 6.28 -12.25
N GLN A 190 0.57 7.28 -12.46
CA GLN A 190 1.78 7.40 -11.61
C GLN A 190 1.46 7.78 -10.17
N ALA A 191 0.43 8.61 -9.91
CA ALA A 191 -0.01 8.93 -8.55
C ALA A 191 -0.64 7.69 -7.88
N GLU A 192 -1.44 6.93 -8.62
CA GLU A 192 -2.04 5.67 -8.20
C GLU A 192 -0.98 4.60 -7.92
N MET A 193 0.09 4.53 -8.72
CA MET A 193 1.21 3.63 -8.45
C MET A 193 2.03 4.09 -7.25
N LEU A 194 2.15 5.41 -7.00
CA LEU A 194 2.86 5.93 -5.84
C LEU A 194 2.17 5.53 -4.54
N ILE A 195 0.84 5.69 -4.44
CA ILE A 195 0.11 5.24 -3.26
C ILE A 195 0.25 3.73 -3.07
N VAL A 196 0.12 2.92 -4.13
CA VAL A 196 0.28 1.45 -4.05
C VAL A 196 1.68 1.06 -3.58
N TYR A 197 2.72 1.74 -4.06
CA TYR A 197 4.09 1.50 -3.62
C TYR A 197 4.28 1.86 -2.13
N LEU A 198 3.72 2.97 -1.67
CA LEU A 198 3.80 3.37 -0.27
C LEU A 198 2.98 2.45 0.65
N ILE A 199 1.82 1.98 0.19
CA ILE A 199 1.03 0.96 0.92
C ILE A 199 1.87 -0.31 1.07
N ARG A 200 2.63 -0.74 0.05
CA ARG A 200 3.58 -1.85 0.15
C ARG A 200 4.61 -1.65 1.25
N CYS A 201 5.17 -0.44 1.37
CA CYS A 201 6.10 -0.13 2.46
C CYS A 201 5.41 -0.27 3.81
N PHE A 202 4.23 0.33 3.96
CA PHE A 202 3.44 0.23 5.18
C PHE A 202 3.12 -1.22 5.56
N THR A 203 2.70 -2.08 4.63
CA THR A 203 2.32 -3.47 5.00
C THR A 203 3.48 -4.29 5.55
N LEU A 204 4.69 -4.04 5.06
CA LEU A 204 5.90 -4.69 5.55
C LEU A 204 6.27 -4.19 6.95
N ASP A 205 6.24 -2.88 7.16
CA ASP A 205 6.55 -2.29 8.47
C ASP A 205 5.46 -2.64 9.50
N HIS A 206 4.21 -2.72 9.05
CA HIS A 206 3.04 -3.07 9.87
C HIS A 206 3.14 -4.49 10.42
N VAL A 207 3.45 -5.49 9.58
CA VAL A 207 3.61 -6.87 10.06
C VAL A 207 4.83 -7.03 10.97
N GLU A 208 5.93 -6.32 10.68
CA GLU A 208 7.14 -6.31 11.54
C GLU A 208 6.88 -5.63 12.89
N HIS A 209 6.08 -4.55 12.91
CA HIS A 209 5.65 -3.90 14.15
C HIS A 209 4.85 -4.84 15.03
N VAL A 210 3.80 -5.46 14.48
CA VAL A 210 2.95 -6.39 15.24
C VAL A 210 3.74 -7.60 15.74
N ALA A 211 4.62 -8.17 14.90
CA ALA A 211 5.47 -9.29 15.31
C ALA A 211 6.43 -8.91 16.45
N ARG A 212 7.00 -7.70 16.40
CA ARG A 212 7.90 -7.18 17.44
C ARG A 212 7.16 -6.91 18.75
N CYS A 213 5.96 -6.34 18.71
CA CYS A 213 5.13 -6.14 19.89
C CYS A 213 4.70 -7.48 20.52
N GLN A 214 4.44 -8.50 19.69
CA GLN A 214 4.07 -9.83 20.16
C GLN A 214 5.21 -10.55 20.89
N SER A 215 6.45 -10.44 20.41
CA SER A 215 7.60 -11.14 21.00
C SER A 215 8.90 -10.36 20.82
N PRO A 216 9.14 -9.30 21.62
CA PRO A 216 10.28 -8.41 21.44
C PRO A 216 11.64 -9.09 21.63
N ASP A 217 11.71 -10.13 22.47
CA ASP A 217 12.97 -10.83 22.79
C ASP A 217 13.45 -11.77 21.67
N THR A 218 12.52 -12.28 20.87
CA THR A 218 12.80 -13.27 19.81
C THR A 218 12.62 -12.70 18.40
N PHE A 219 11.97 -11.55 18.26
CA PHE A 219 11.65 -10.94 16.98
C PHE A 219 12.89 -10.79 16.08
N VAL A 220 12.72 -11.15 14.80
CA VAL A 220 13.68 -10.82 13.73
C VAL A 220 12.98 -10.05 12.61
N PRO A 221 13.63 -9.03 12.01
CA PRO A 221 13.09 -8.35 10.84
C PRO A 221 13.06 -9.31 9.65
N MET A 222 12.14 -9.06 8.70
CA MET A 222 12.10 -9.84 7.47
C MET A 222 13.34 -9.52 6.63
N ALA A 223 13.98 -10.57 6.12
CA ALA A 223 15.12 -10.45 5.24
C ALA A 223 14.75 -9.70 3.95
N SER A 224 15.67 -8.87 3.44
CA SER A 224 15.38 -7.96 2.32
C SER A 224 15.05 -8.70 1.02
N GLU A 225 15.60 -9.88 0.82
CA GLU A 225 15.31 -10.80 -0.27
C GLU A 225 13.87 -11.34 -0.21
N ASN A 226 13.36 -11.62 0.99
CA ASN A 226 12.00 -12.12 1.20
C ASN A 226 10.96 -11.01 0.93
N LYS A 227 11.27 -9.77 1.31
CA LYS A 227 10.43 -8.60 1.02
C LYS A 227 10.15 -8.44 -0.49
N ARG A 228 11.01 -8.96 -1.38
CA ARG A 228 10.86 -8.84 -2.85
C ARG A 228 9.73 -9.70 -3.42
N PHE A 229 9.29 -10.72 -2.70
CA PHE A 229 8.15 -11.55 -3.09
C PHE A 229 6.81 -10.88 -2.81
N LEU A 230 6.80 -9.86 -1.94
CA LEU A 230 5.60 -9.18 -1.51
C LEU A 230 5.41 -7.88 -2.29
N GLY A 231 4.28 -7.79 -2.98
CA GLY A 231 3.72 -6.58 -3.58
C GLY A 231 2.48 -6.11 -2.82
N ILE A 232 1.54 -5.54 -3.56
CA ILE A 232 0.18 -5.23 -3.11
C ILE A 232 -0.78 -5.89 -4.10
N GLY A 233 -1.77 -6.61 -3.56
CA GLY A 233 -2.79 -7.34 -4.33
C GLY A 233 -4.03 -6.52 -4.66
#